data_AF-A0A2T0QMC2-F1
#
_entry.id   AF-A0A2T0QMC2-F1
#
_cell.length_a   1.000
_cell.length_b   1.000
_cell.length_c   1.000
_cell.angle_alpha   90.00
_cell.angle_beta   90.00
_cell.angle_gamma   90.00
#
_symmetry.space_group_name_H-M   'P 1'
#
loop_
_entity.id
_entity.type
_entity.pdbx_description
1 polymer ?
#
loop_
_entity_poly.entity_id
_entity_poly.type
_entity_poly.pdbx_seq_one_letter_code
_entity_poly.pdbx_strand_id
1 'polypeptide(L)'
;MSVKPWARRPSVLARQALVLYTALIVYGSWYPFSGWRSLGLGPFAYLSDPMPQYLTAFDVVTNVLGYMPFGALVVLAAYPRWRGTLAVAFAFVLGGLLSGVMEAVQTYLPTRVASNLDLAANALGALLGAAIMSPATGALLDRGLLRRVRLLWFERDRAALACLVAAWPFATMYPAPRLFGLGNWPRALWLRFDSTTQDALLAWTPPGWHVGAWPALVAAWLPDDAWEAVITTLNLFAALALASLPVRRPAPRVRLLLLFIVITLCVKAGATFLQSQSGLAFDWATPGALVGLVCGTAAALLALRLQRRSRAALAGVALTIALVFVNLLPVNPYFDAVLADWRQGRYLHFNGLAHWLAWIWPYAALVWLAYVVEQAWLKRRVKHT
;
A
#
# COMPACT_ATOMS: atom_id res chain seq x y z
N MET A 1 -36.00 9.63 -21.46
CA MET A 1 -35.47 9.83 -20.09
C MET A 1 -34.26 10.76 -20.14
N SER A 2 -34.39 12.02 -19.73
CA SER A 2 -33.26 12.96 -19.73
C SER A 2 -32.21 12.49 -18.72
N VAL A 3 -31.00 12.20 -19.22
CA VAL A 3 -29.87 11.79 -18.37
C VAL A 3 -29.49 12.99 -17.52
N LYS A 4 -29.79 12.93 -16.21
CA LYS A 4 -29.58 14.07 -15.30
C LYS A 4 -28.11 14.55 -15.34
N PRO A 5 -27.82 15.86 -15.30
CA PRO A 5 -26.47 16.43 -15.48
C PRO A 5 -25.39 15.89 -14.53
N TRP A 6 -25.77 15.47 -13.33
CA TRP A 6 -24.85 14.88 -12.34
C TRP A 6 -24.35 13.48 -12.70
N ALA A 7 -24.94 12.82 -13.71
CA ALA A 7 -24.47 11.53 -14.22
C ALA A 7 -23.18 11.66 -15.06
N ARG A 8 -22.84 12.87 -15.53
CA ARG A 8 -21.67 13.12 -16.39
C ARG A 8 -20.50 13.82 -15.68
N ARG A 9 -20.39 13.71 -14.35
CA ARG A 9 -19.23 14.28 -13.65
C ARG A 9 -18.07 13.28 -13.63
N PRO A 10 -16.85 13.69 -14.03
CA PRO A 10 -15.67 12.83 -13.97
C PRO A 10 -15.40 12.37 -12.53
N SER A 11 -14.94 11.13 -12.38
CA SER A 11 -14.65 10.54 -11.07
C SER A 11 -13.31 11.06 -10.54
N VAL A 12 -13.36 11.94 -9.52
CA VAL A 12 -12.16 12.44 -8.83
C VAL A 12 -11.34 11.29 -8.24
N LEU A 13 -12.01 10.29 -7.66
CA LEU A 13 -11.35 9.10 -7.11
C LEU A 13 -10.59 8.32 -8.20
N ALA A 14 -11.17 8.14 -9.39
CA ALA A 14 -10.50 7.41 -10.46
C ALA A 14 -9.25 8.15 -10.95
N ARG A 15 -9.31 9.49 -11.03
CA ARG A 15 -8.17 10.33 -11.40
C ARG A 15 -7.07 10.31 -10.34
N GLN A 16 -7.44 10.43 -9.06
CA GLN A 16 -6.48 10.31 -7.95
C GLN A 16 -5.84 8.93 -7.93
N ALA A 17 -6.64 7.87 -8.07
CA ALA A 17 -6.14 6.50 -8.15
C ALA A 17 -5.22 6.29 -9.36
N LEU A 18 -5.54 6.85 -10.53
CA LEU A 18 -4.68 6.80 -11.71
C LEU A 18 -3.34 7.47 -11.45
N VAL A 19 -3.33 8.68 -10.88
CA VAL A 19 -2.09 9.41 -10.55
C VAL A 19 -1.25 8.60 -9.55
N LEU A 20 -1.87 8.11 -8.48
CA LEU A 20 -1.18 7.30 -7.47
C LEU A 20 -0.63 6.00 -8.06
N TYR A 21 -1.38 5.33 -8.93
CA TYR A 21 -0.95 4.09 -9.58
C TYR A 21 0.15 4.34 -10.62
N THR A 22 0.11 5.48 -11.31
CA THR A 22 1.20 5.90 -12.21
C THR A 22 2.47 6.14 -11.40
N ALA A 23 2.38 6.85 -10.27
CA ALA A 23 3.52 7.04 -9.37
C ALA A 23 4.04 5.71 -8.82
N LEU A 24 3.16 4.74 -8.57
CA LEU A 24 3.51 3.39 -8.15
C LEU A 24 4.32 2.64 -9.21
N ILE A 25 3.90 2.72 -10.48
CA ILE A 25 4.62 2.15 -11.63
C ILE A 25 6.00 2.80 -11.73
N VAL A 26 6.06 4.14 -11.74
CA VAL A 26 7.33 4.88 -11.81
C VAL A 26 8.27 4.47 -10.68
N TYR A 27 7.76 4.38 -9.46
CA TYR A 27 8.57 3.96 -8.32
C TYR A 27 9.11 2.54 -8.50
N GLY A 28 8.25 1.58 -8.85
CA GLY A 28 8.66 0.20 -9.07
C GLY A 28 9.68 0.06 -10.19
N SER A 29 9.52 0.81 -11.28
CA SER A 29 10.43 0.79 -12.43
C SER A 29 11.79 1.43 -12.15
N TRP A 30 11.85 2.48 -11.32
CA TRP A 30 13.08 3.26 -11.08
C TRP A 30 13.82 2.90 -9.78
N TYR A 31 13.19 2.11 -8.90
CA TYR A 31 13.86 1.57 -7.71
C TYR A 31 15.12 0.77 -8.12
N PRO A 32 16.26 0.86 -7.39
CA PRO A 32 16.49 1.50 -6.09
C PRO A 32 16.82 3.01 -6.08
N PHE A 33 16.66 3.75 -7.20
CA PHE A 33 17.02 5.18 -7.30
C PHE A 33 18.50 5.53 -7.00
N SER A 34 19.38 4.53 -7.00
CA SER A 34 20.81 4.69 -6.74
C SER A 34 21.63 3.73 -7.61
N GLY A 35 22.90 4.05 -7.84
CA GLY A 35 23.80 3.18 -8.62
C GLY A 35 23.56 3.21 -10.13
N TRP A 36 22.89 4.25 -10.63
CA TRP A 36 22.63 4.42 -12.06
C TRP A 36 23.92 4.81 -12.78
N ARG A 37 24.15 4.25 -13.97
CA ARG A 37 25.37 4.51 -14.75
C ARG A 37 25.06 4.54 -16.24
N SER A 38 25.74 5.42 -16.95
CA SER A 38 25.74 5.38 -18.42
C SER A 38 26.64 4.25 -18.90
N LEU A 39 26.11 3.42 -19.80
CA LEU A 39 26.84 2.34 -20.46
C LEU A 39 27.17 2.69 -21.93
N GLY A 40 27.03 3.97 -22.31
CA GLY A 40 27.20 4.43 -23.69
C GLY A 40 26.04 4.09 -24.63
N LEU A 41 24.95 3.51 -24.10
CA LEU A 41 23.72 3.22 -24.85
C LEU A 41 22.77 4.42 -24.80
N GLY A 42 22.13 4.70 -25.94
CA GLY A 42 21.05 5.68 -26.00
C GLY A 42 19.79 5.18 -25.31
N PRO A 43 18.93 6.07 -24.78
CA PRO A 43 17.76 5.68 -23.97
C PRO A 43 16.71 4.88 -24.74
N PHE A 44 16.72 4.91 -26.08
CA PHE A 44 15.76 4.19 -26.91
C PHE A 44 16.37 2.99 -27.65
N ALA A 45 17.61 2.59 -27.32
CA ALA A 45 18.31 1.50 -27.99
C ALA A 45 17.52 0.18 -27.94
N TYR A 46 16.84 -0.08 -26.82
CA TYR A 46 16.02 -1.28 -26.60
C TYR A 46 14.91 -1.50 -27.63
N LEU A 47 14.46 -0.45 -28.35
CA LEU A 47 13.42 -0.57 -29.38
C LEU A 47 13.91 -1.37 -30.58
N SER A 48 15.19 -1.24 -30.93
CA SER A 48 15.83 -1.91 -32.07
C SER A 48 16.58 -3.17 -31.68
N ASP A 49 16.69 -3.47 -30.38
CA ASP A 49 17.41 -4.65 -29.90
C ASP A 49 16.69 -5.95 -30.31
N PRO A 50 17.44 -7.03 -30.58
CA PRO A 50 16.85 -8.34 -30.82
C PRO A 50 16.05 -8.79 -29.60
N MET A 51 15.07 -9.68 -29.81
CA MET A 51 14.26 -10.20 -28.69
C MET A 51 15.16 -10.83 -27.61
N PRO A 52 14.89 -10.56 -26.32
CA PRO A 52 15.68 -11.11 -25.22
C PRO A 52 15.68 -12.64 -25.23
N GLN A 53 16.86 -13.25 -25.06
CA GLN A 53 17.01 -14.71 -25.08
C GLN A 53 16.60 -15.38 -23.75
N TYR A 54 16.62 -14.65 -22.64
CA TYR A 54 16.33 -15.16 -21.29
C TYR A 54 15.04 -14.57 -20.71
N LEU A 55 13.93 -14.79 -21.40
CA LEU A 55 12.61 -14.37 -20.97
C LEU A 55 11.90 -15.50 -20.21
N THR A 56 11.40 -15.23 -19.02
CA THR A 56 10.49 -16.17 -18.35
C THR A 56 9.04 -15.76 -18.61
N ALA A 57 8.14 -16.75 -18.73
CA ALA A 57 6.69 -16.48 -18.79
C ALA A 57 6.21 -15.66 -17.58
N PHE A 58 6.88 -15.79 -16.45
CA PHE A 58 6.63 -15.02 -15.25
C PHE A 58 6.86 -13.51 -15.47
N ASP A 59 7.93 -13.11 -16.16
CA ASP A 59 8.23 -11.68 -16.43
C ASP A 59 7.14 -11.06 -17.31
N VAL A 60 6.73 -11.75 -18.38
CA VAL A 60 5.63 -11.28 -19.25
C VAL A 60 4.31 -11.17 -18.48
N VAL A 61 3.95 -12.20 -17.72
CA VAL A 61 2.70 -12.23 -16.96
C VAL A 61 2.68 -11.12 -15.92
N THR A 62 3.78 -10.88 -15.20
CA THR A 62 3.84 -9.81 -14.18
C THR A 62 3.78 -8.42 -14.79
N ASN A 63 4.41 -8.19 -15.94
CA ASN A 63 4.33 -6.94 -16.69
C ASN A 63 2.89 -6.67 -17.18
N VAL A 64 2.24 -7.66 -17.79
CA VAL A 64 0.83 -7.58 -18.20
C VAL A 64 -0.06 -7.26 -16.99
N LEU A 65 0.04 -8.05 -15.92
CA LEU A 65 -0.77 -7.87 -14.71
C LEU A 65 -0.49 -6.53 -14.01
N GLY A 66 0.74 -6.01 -14.08
CA GLY A 66 1.14 -4.74 -13.52
C GLY A 66 0.54 -3.53 -14.25
N TYR A 67 0.34 -3.60 -15.56
CA TYR A 67 -0.26 -2.51 -16.33
C TYR A 67 -1.77 -2.64 -16.54
N MET A 68 -2.37 -3.81 -16.26
CA MET A 68 -3.83 -3.99 -16.33
C MET A 68 -4.62 -2.98 -15.46
N PRO A 69 -4.29 -2.76 -14.16
CA PRO A 69 -5.01 -1.79 -13.37
C PRO A 69 -4.83 -0.35 -13.88
N PHE A 70 -3.67 -0.02 -14.44
CA PHE A 70 -3.42 1.28 -15.07
C PHE A 70 -4.40 1.51 -16.23
N GLY A 71 -4.51 0.58 -17.16
CA GLY A 71 -5.43 0.67 -18.30
C GLY A 71 -6.89 0.83 -17.87
N ALA A 72 -7.30 0.05 -16.87
CA ALA A 72 -8.64 0.16 -16.29
C ALA A 72 -8.89 1.54 -15.64
N LEU A 73 -7.92 2.09 -14.92
CA LEU A 73 -8.01 3.41 -14.29
C LEU A 73 -8.06 4.55 -15.31
N VAL A 74 -7.32 4.45 -16.42
CA VAL A 74 -7.38 5.44 -17.52
C VAL A 74 -8.81 5.52 -18.08
N VAL A 75 -9.43 4.37 -18.35
CA VAL A 75 -10.82 4.31 -18.82
C VAL A 75 -11.78 4.97 -17.83
N LEU A 76 -11.65 4.67 -16.53
CA LEU A 76 -12.47 5.27 -15.47
C LEU A 76 -12.23 6.79 -15.29
N ALA A 77 -11.01 7.26 -15.53
CA ALA A 77 -10.60 8.65 -15.37
C ALA A 77 -11.00 9.55 -16.57
N ALA A 78 -10.95 8.99 -17.79
CA ALA A 78 -11.35 9.64 -19.04
C ALA A 78 -12.86 9.74 -19.19
N TYR A 79 -13.60 8.86 -18.50
CA TYR A 79 -15.05 8.89 -18.43
C TYR A 79 -15.57 10.20 -17.75
N PRO A 80 -16.68 10.80 -18.24
CA PRO A 80 -17.53 10.35 -19.34
C PRO A 80 -17.09 10.87 -20.72
N ARG A 81 -16.00 11.64 -20.79
CA ARG A 81 -15.59 12.37 -21.99
C ARG A 81 -15.27 11.40 -23.11
N TRP A 82 -14.44 10.38 -22.82
CA TRP A 82 -14.11 9.30 -23.75
C TRP A 82 -14.66 7.98 -23.20
N ARG A 83 -15.13 7.11 -24.11
CA ARG A 83 -15.82 5.84 -23.80
C ARG A 83 -15.51 4.80 -24.87
N GLY A 84 -15.84 3.54 -24.59
CA GLY A 84 -15.78 2.46 -25.58
C GLY A 84 -14.37 2.27 -26.13
N THR A 85 -14.27 2.09 -27.45
CA THR A 85 -13.01 1.87 -28.16
C THR A 85 -12.04 3.04 -28.04
N LEU A 86 -12.52 4.29 -28.05
CA LEU A 86 -11.67 5.48 -27.90
C LEU A 86 -10.96 5.51 -26.53
N ALA A 87 -11.66 5.17 -25.45
CA ALA A 87 -11.05 5.10 -24.12
C ALA A 87 -10.02 3.96 -24.02
N VAL A 88 -10.28 2.82 -24.70
CA VAL A 88 -9.36 1.68 -24.75
C VAL A 88 -8.11 2.00 -25.55
N ALA A 89 -8.26 2.60 -26.73
CA ALA A 89 -7.14 3.04 -27.55
C ALA A 89 -6.29 4.08 -26.81
N PHE A 90 -6.92 5.03 -26.12
CA PHE A 90 -6.20 5.99 -25.30
C PHE A 90 -5.41 5.34 -24.17
N ALA A 91 -6.00 4.38 -23.46
CA ALA A 91 -5.32 3.64 -22.40
C ALA A 91 -4.13 2.82 -22.92
N PHE A 92 -4.27 2.20 -24.10
CA PHE A 92 -3.19 1.48 -24.77
C PHE A 92 -2.03 2.41 -25.12
N VAL A 93 -2.31 3.54 -25.78
CA VAL A 93 -1.28 4.54 -26.14
C VAL A 93 -0.61 5.10 -24.89
N LEU A 94 -1.38 5.49 -23.87
CA LEU A 94 -0.81 6.06 -22.64
C LEU A 94 0.01 5.03 -21.86
N GLY A 95 -0.43 3.77 -21.83
CA GLY A 95 0.31 2.67 -21.21
C GLY A 95 1.62 2.37 -21.96
N GLY A 96 1.60 2.35 -23.29
CA GLY A 96 2.79 2.19 -24.12
C GLY A 96 3.78 3.35 -23.95
N LEU A 97 3.30 4.59 -23.90
CA LEU A 97 4.15 5.76 -23.64
C LEU A 97 4.76 5.71 -22.23
N LEU A 98 3.96 5.40 -21.21
CA LEU A 98 4.46 5.25 -19.84
C LEU A 98 5.54 4.17 -19.78
N SER A 99 5.27 2.99 -20.35
CA SER A 99 6.22 1.90 -20.41
C SER A 99 7.49 2.30 -21.17
N GLY A 100 7.36 2.99 -22.30
CA GLY A 100 8.50 3.45 -23.08
C GLY A 100 9.41 4.41 -22.31
N VAL A 101 8.85 5.27 -21.46
CA VAL A 101 9.63 6.12 -20.55
C VAL A 101 10.29 5.28 -19.46
N MET A 102 9.61 4.26 -18.91
CA MET A 102 10.19 3.39 -17.88
C MET A 102 11.39 2.61 -18.43
N GLU A 103 11.24 1.93 -19.56
CA GLU A 103 12.30 1.19 -20.26
C GLU A 103 13.46 2.11 -20.65
N ALA A 104 13.15 3.30 -21.15
CA ALA A 104 14.18 4.25 -21.58
C ALA A 104 15.08 4.71 -20.43
N VAL A 105 14.50 4.90 -19.25
CA VAL A 105 15.23 5.25 -18.04
C VAL A 105 15.97 4.04 -17.47
N GLN A 106 15.36 2.85 -17.52
CA GLN A 106 15.96 1.60 -17.05
C GLN A 106 17.19 1.17 -17.86
N THR A 107 17.41 1.71 -19.06
CA THR A 107 18.66 1.55 -19.83
C THR A 107 19.91 1.94 -19.01
N TYR A 108 19.76 2.84 -18.03
CA TYR A 108 20.84 3.30 -17.15
C TYR A 108 20.91 2.56 -15.81
N LEU A 109 20.05 1.57 -15.58
CA LEU A 109 19.96 0.83 -14.33
C LEU A 109 20.68 -0.52 -14.45
N PRO A 110 21.79 -0.76 -13.72
CA PRO A 110 22.60 -1.98 -13.88
C PRO A 110 21.87 -3.28 -13.56
N THR A 111 20.81 -3.21 -12.75
CA THR A 111 20.02 -4.36 -12.27
C THR A 111 18.88 -4.73 -13.21
N ARG A 112 18.69 -3.99 -14.31
CA ARG A 112 17.62 -4.19 -15.29
C ARG A 112 18.18 -4.15 -16.70
N VAL A 113 17.51 -4.86 -17.59
CA VAL A 113 17.75 -4.81 -19.02
C VAL A 113 16.48 -4.26 -19.64
N ALA A 114 16.57 -3.09 -20.26
CA ALA A 114 15.45 -2.49 -20.98
C ALA A 114 15.09 -3.37 -22.18
N SER A 115 13.80 -3.54 -22.47
CA SER A 115 13.34 -4.54 -23.45
C SER A 115 12.09 -4.09 -24.23
N ASN A 116 12.12 -4.32 -25.54
CA ASN A 116 10.94 -4.13 -26.41
C ASN A 116 9.78 -5.09 -26.04
N LEU A 117 10.10 -6.25 -25.47
CA LEU A 117 9.10 -7.24 -25.07
C LEU A 117 8.41 -6.84 -23.76
N ASP A 118 9.14 -6.21 -22.83
CA ASP A 118 8.55 -5.65 -21.61
C ASP A 118 7.64 -4.46 -21.97
N LEU A 119 8.06 -3.63 -22.92
CA LEU A 119 7.21 -2.59 -23.49
C LEU A 119 5.91 -3.17 -24.08
N ALA A 120 6.01 -4.23 -24.89
CA ALA A 120 4.85 -4.87 -25.49
C ALA A 120 3.93 -5.51 -24.44
N ALA A 121 4.50 -6.18 -23.43
CA ALA A 121 3.76 -6.82 -22.34
C ALA A 121 3.02 -5.78 -21.47
N ASN A 122 3.67 -4.69 -21.12
CA ASN A 122 3.07 -3.58 -20.36
C ASN A 122 1.95 -2.90 -21.17
N ALA A 123 2.19 -2.61 -22.45
CA ALA A 123 1.17 -2.05 -23.33
C ALA A 123 -0.04 -2.99 -23.50
N LEU A 124 0.21 -4.30 -23.65
CA LEU A 124 -0.84 -5.33 -23.67
C LEU A 124 -1.62 -5.37 -22.36
N GLY A 125 -0.94 -5.28 -21.22
CA GLY A 125 -1.57 -5.14 -19.90
C GLY A 125 -2.55 -3.96 -19.87
N ALA A 126 -2.09 -2.77 -20.25
CA ALA A 126 -2.93 -1.58 -20.32
C ALA A 126 -4.13 -1.77 -21.27
N LEU A 127 -3.92 -2.41 -22.42
CA LEU A 127 -5.00 -2.73 -23.37
C LEU A 127 -6.05 -3.66 -22.75
N LEU A 128 -5.63 -4.78 -22.17
CA LEU A 128 -6.52 -5.78 -21.59
C LEU A 128 -7.31 -5.21 -20.41
N GLY A 129 -6.63 -4.49 -19.52
CA GLY A 129 -7.28 -3.82 -18.39
C GLY A 129 -8.32 -2.80 -18.83
N ALA A 130 -8.00 -2.03 -19.88
CA ALA A 130 -8.93 -1.07 -20.47
C ALA A 130 -10.10 -1.77 -21.16
N ALA A 131 -9.86 -2.83 -21.93
CA ALA A 131 -10.87 -3.60 -22.65
C ALA A 131 -11.87 -4.25 -21.70
N ILE A 132 -11.41 -4.77 -20.56
CA ILE A 132 -12.26 -5.33 -19.50
C ILE A 132 -13.07 -4.22 -18.83
N MET A 133 -12.47 -3.07 -18.54
CA MET A 133 -13.11 -1.99 -17.79
C MET A 133 -14.10 -1.16 -18.64
N SER A 134 -13.85 -1.02 -19.93
CA SER A 134 -14.65 -0.20 -20.84
C SER A 134 -16.14 -0.56 -20.85
N PRO A 135 -16.57 -1.83 -21.05
CA PRO A 135 -17.99 -2.19 -20.97
C PRO A 135 -18.55 -2.05 -19.54
N ALA A 136 -17.70 -2.22 -18.52
CA ALA A 136 -18.11 -2.13 -17.12
C ALA A 136 -18.38 -0.68 -16.66
N THR A 137 -17.85 0.35 -17.33
CA THR A 137 -18.07 1.76 -16.94
C THR A 137 -19.55 2.14 -16.85
N GLY A 138 -20.41 1.64 -17.74
CA GLY A 138 -21.84 1.89 -17.71
C GLY A 138 -22.51 1.34 -16.45
N ALA A 139 -22.18 0.10 -16.08
CA ALA A 139 -22.67 -0.53 -14.85
C ALA A 139 -22.04 0.11 -13.59
N LEU A 140 -20.76 0.46 -13.62
CA LEU A 140 -20.03 1.00 -12.47
C LEU A 140 -20.37 2.47 -12.17
N LEU A 141 -20.49 3.30 -13.20
CA LEU A 141 -20.56 4.77 -13.06
C LEU A 141 -21.93 5.36 -13.43
N ASP A 142 -22.63 4.77 -14.40
CA ASP A 142 -23.88 5.32 -14.93
C ASP A 142 -25.14 4.74 -14.26
N ARG A 143 -25.31 3.41 -14.24
CA ARG A 143 -26.63 2.79 -13.97
C ARG A 143 -26.65 1.55 -13.05
N GLY A 144 -25.53 1.07 -12.51
CA GLY A 144 -25.53 -0.25 -11.85
C GLY A 144 -25.56 -0.26 -10.31
N LEU A 145 -25.70 -1.50 -9.81
CA LEU A 145 -25.69 -1.88 -8.41
C LEU A 145 -24.49 -1.31 -7.64
N LEU A 146 -23.31 -1.24 -8.26
CA LEU A 146 -22.09 -0.76 -7.62
C LEU A 146 -22.09 0.74 -7.34
N ARG A 147 -22.69 1.55 -8.22
CA ARG A 147 -22.94 2.97 -7.94
C ARG A 147 -23.91 3.12 -6.77
N ARG A 148 -24.97 2.31 -6.75
CA ARG A 148 -25.98 2.31 -5.69
C ARG A 148 -25.35 1.89 -4.36
N VAL A 149 -24.57 0.81 -4.34
CA VAL A 149 -23.80 0.33 -3.19
C VAL A 149 -22.82 1.38 -2.71
N ARG A 150 -22.05 2.03 -3.61
CA ARG A 150 -21.16 3.14 -3.24
C ARG A 150 -21.90 4.27 -2.55
N LEU A 151 -23.04 4.70 -3.10
CA LEU A 151 -23.82 5.81 -2.56
C LEU A 151 -24.56 5.44 -1.25
N LEU A 152 -25.01 4.19 -1.12
CA LEU A 152 -25.72 3.69 0.05
C LEU A 152 -24.77 3.34 1.21
N TRP A 153 -23.62 2.75 0.91
CA TRP A 153 -22.72 2.20 1.92
C TRP A 153 -21.55 3.11 2.26
N PHE A 154 -21.12 4.03 1.40
CA PHE A 154 -19.91 4.82 1.62
C PHE A 154 -20.14 6.33 1.53
N GLU A 155 -19.39 7.09 2.31
CA GLU A 155 -19.37 8.55 2.24
C GLU A 155 -18.65 9.07 1.00
N ARG A 156 -19.14 10.16 0.41
CA ARG A 156 -18.68 10.66 -0.90
C ARG A 156 -17.32 11.35 -0.83
N ASP A 157 -17.03 12.04 0.27
CA ASP A 157 -15.89 12.97 0.40
C ASP A 157 -14.68 12.35 1.11
N ARG A 158 -14.56 11.02 1.07
CA ARG A 158 -13.49 10.28 1.77
C ARG A 158 -12.67 9.38 0.84
N ALA A 159 -12.54 9.79 -0.42
CA ALA A 159 -11.79 9.08 -1.45
C ALA A 159 -10.34 8.78 -1.02
N ALA A 160 -9.62 9.78 -0.51
CA ALA A 160 -8.24 9.63 -0.04
C ALA A 160 -8.10 8.57 1.07
N LEU A 161 -9.04 8.55 2.04
CA LEU A 161 -9.05 7.52 3.07
C LEU A 161 -9.30 6.13 2.50
N ALA A 162 -10.20 6.00 1.53
CA ALA A 162 -10.47 4.72 0.89
C ALA A 162 -9.22 4.19 0.18
N CYS A 163 -8.48 5.05 -0.53
CA CYS A 163 -7.18 4.69 -1.13
C CYS A 163 -6.17 4.28 -0.06
N LEU A 164 -6.06 5.05 1.03
CA LEU A 164 -5.16 4.73 2.13
C LEU A 164 -5.50 3.37 2.76
N VAL A 165 -6.77 3.11 3.10
CA VAL A 165 -7.21 1.81 3.65
C VAL A 165 -6.97 0.67 2.66
N ALA A 166 -7.26 0.88 1.37
CA ALA A 166 -7.04 -0.12 0.33
C ALA A 166 -5.56 -0.43 0.10
N ALA A 167 -4.65 0.48 0.45
CA ALA A 167 -3.20 0.26 0.36
C ALA A 167 -2.67 -0.60 1.52
N TRP A 168 -3.36 -0.65 2.67
CA TRP A 168 -2.86 -1.36 3.86
C TRP A 168 -2.57 -2.85 3.62
N PRO A 169 -3.44 -3.65 2.97
CA PRO A 169 -3.13 -5.06 2.70
C PRO A 169 -1.79 -5.24 1.96
N PHE A 170 -1.48 -4.36 1.02
CA PHE A 170 -0.23 -4.39 0.26
C PHE A 170 0.97 -3.98 1.11
N ALA A 171 0.78 -3.09 2.08
CA ALA A 171 1.82 -2.74 3.06
C ALA A 171 2.24 -3.97 3.90
N THR A 172 1.34 -4.94 4.10
CA THR A 172 1.63 -6.16 4.87
C THR A 172 2.46 -7.19 4.10
N MET A 173 2.64 -7.01 2.79
CA MET A 173 3.40 -7.94 1.93
C MET A 173 4.89 -7.95 2.27
N TYR A 174 5.43 -6.85 2.81
CA TYR A 174 6.82 -6.81 3.27
C TYR A 174 6.98 -7.62 4.57
N PRO A 175 8.01 -8.48 4.69
CA PRO A 175 8.30 -9.18 5.93
C PRO A 175 8.57 -8.22 7.10
N ALA A 176 7.91 -8.44 8.23
CA ALA A 176 8.08 -7.62 9.43
C ALA A 176 8.34 -8.51 10.66
N PRO A 177 9.11 -8.06 11.67
CA PRO A 177 9.45 -8.87 12.84
C PRO A 177 8.26 -9.33 13.68
N ARG A 178 7.13 -8.63 13.60
CA ARG A 178 5.88 -8.94 14.29
C ARG A 178 4.75 -8.69 13.31
N LEU A 179 3.71 -9.52 13.30
CA LEU A 179 2.61 -9.39 12.34
C LEU A 179 2.00 -7.97 12.35
N PHE A 180 1.91 -7.36 11.17
CA PHE A 180 1.45 -5.98 10.95
C PHE A 180 2.26 -4.88 11.66
N GLY A 181 3.44 -5.16 12.20
CA GLY A 181 4.37 -4.19 12.76
C GLY A 181 5.02 -3.29 11.71
N LEU A 182 4.25 -2.34 11.17
CA LEU A 182 4.66 -1.43 10.11
C LEU A 182 5.32 -0.15 10.66
N GLY A 183 6.03 0.59 9.80
CA GLY A 183 6.55 1.92 10.13
C GLY A 183 7.87 1.96 10.92
N ASN A 184 8.71 0.95 10.77
CA ASN A 184 9.99 0.82 11.48
C ASN A 184 11.15 1.63 10.84
N TRP A 185 10.89 2.55 9.92
CA TRP A 185 11.95 3.33 9.26
C TRP A 185 12.80 4.18 10.23
N PRO A 186 12.27 4.79 11.31
CA PRO A 186 13.11 5.51 12.26
C PRO A 186 14.16 4.59 12.90
N ARG A 187 13.75 3.41 13.36
CA ARG A 187 14.67 2.40 13.89
C ARG A 187 15.66 1.93 12.81
N ALA A 188 15.18 1.68 11.60
CA ALA A 188 16.03 1.23 10.50
C ALA A 188 17.10 2.27 10.12
N LEU A 189 16.80 3.57 10.22
CA LEU A 189 17.78 4.63 10.03
C LEU A 189 18.72 4.76 11.22
N TRP A 190 18.20 4.69 12.45
CA TRP A 190 19.00 4.74 13.67
C TRP A 190 20.12 3.69 13.65
N LEU A 191 19.78 2.45 13.29
CA LEU A 191 20.72 1.33 13.21
C LEU A 191 21.74 1.42 12.05
N ARG A 192 21.60 2.36 11.12
CA ARG A 192 22.60 2.60 10.06
C ARG A 192 23.77 3.44 10.54
N PHE A 193 23.57 4.23 11.58
CA PHE A 193 24.62 5.04 12.18
C PHE A 193 25.47 4.16 13.11
N ASP A 194 26.77 4.37 13.09
CA ASP A 194 27.68 3.75 14.06
C ASP A 194 27.49 4.37 15.46
N SER A 195 28.06 3.74 16.49
CA SER A 195 27.92 4.22 17.87
C SER A 195 28.41 5.66 18.05
N THR A 196 29.49 6.04 17.37
CA THR A 196 30.05 7.40 17.47
C THR A 196 29.09 8.46 16.94
N THR A 197 28.45 8.21 15.79
CA THR A 197 27.45 9.13 15.23
C THR A 197 26.18 9.14 16.08
N GLN A 198 25.75 7.99 16.61
CA GLN A 198 24.61 7.92 17.52
C GLN A 198 24.83 8.74 18.79
N ASP A 199 26.00 8.62 19.43
CA ASP A 199 26.36 9.40 20.62
C ASP A 199 26.42 10.90 20.32
N ALA A 200 26.99 11.28 19.18
CA ALA A 200 27.04 12.67 18.73
C ALA A 200 25.64 13.26 18.50
N LEU A 201 24.71 12.49 17.91
CA LEU A 201 23.31 12.91 17.73
C LEU A 201 22.60 13.04 19.08
N LEU A 202 22.81 12.09 20.00
CA LEU A 202 22.22 12.14 21.33
C LEU A 202 22.72 13.34 22.13
N ALA A 203 23.97 13.78 21.96
CA ALA A 203 24.51 14.96 22.65
C ALA A 203 23.66 16.24 22.46
N TRP A 204 22.85 16.34 21.40
CA TRP A 204 21.90 17.44 21.16
C TRP A 204 20.56 17.29 21.88
N THR A 205 20.34 16.18 22.57
CA THR A 205 19.10 15.86 23.29
C THR A 205 19.34 15.87 24.81
N PRO A 206 18.28 16.08 25.62
CA PRO A 206 18.41 16.04 27.07
C PRO A 206 19.02 14.70 27.55
N PRO A 207 19.90 14.70 28.58
CA PRO A 207 20.52 13.46 29.06
C PRO A 207 19.53 12.35 29.44
N GLY A 208 18.33 12.73 29.91
CA GLY A 208 17.25 11.77 30.22
C GLY A 208 16.66 11.05 29.00
N TRP A 209 17.04 11.43 27.78
CA TRP A 209 16.64 10.79 26.52
C TRP A 209 17.73 9.86 25.98
N HIS A 210 18.92 9.84 26.58
CA HIS A 210 20.07 9.00 26.20
C HIS A 210 19.92 7.57 26.73
N VAL A 211 18.83 6.90 26.39
CA VAL A 211 18.52 5.62 27.04
C VAL A 211 18.69 4.46 26.09
N GLY A 212 19.96 4.10 25.88
CA GLY A 212 20.34 2.90 25.13
C GLY A 212 19.79 1.60 25.73
N ALA A 213 19.41 1.59 27.01
CA ALA A 213 18.80 0.45 27.69
C ALA A 213 17.28 0.32 27.46
N TRP A 214 16.59 1.32 26.88
CA TRP A 214 15.13 1.28 26.69
C TRP A 214 14.65 0.06 25.90
N PRO A 215 15.28 -0.34 24.77
CA PRO A 215 14.84 -1.52 24.04
C PRO A 215 14.80 -2.79 24.89
N ALA A 216 15.85 -3.05 25.67
CA ALA A 216 15.94 -4.21 26.55
C ALA A 216 14.97 -4.11 27.73
N LEU A 217 14.84 -2.93 28.33
CA LEU A 217 13.93 -2.68 29.46
C LEU A 217 12.46 -2.87 29.05
N VAL A 218 12.06 -2.31 27.90
CA VAL A 218 10.69 -2.44 27.38
C VAL A 218 10.43 -3.87 26.92
N ALA A 219 11.41 -4.53 26.27
CA ALA A 219 11.29 -5.93 25.91
C ALA A 219 11.00 -6.81 27.14
N ALA A 220 11.62 -6.53 28.29
CA ALA A 220 11.42 -7.28 29.52
C ALA A 220 10.03 -7.12 30.18
N TRP A 221 9.20 -6.17 29.75
CA TRP A 221 7.86 -5.97 30.33
C TRP A 221 6.88 -7.10 30.01
N LEU A 222 7.04 -7.74 28.85
CA LEU A 222 6.16 -8.80 28.37
C LEU A 222 6.99 -9.86 27.62
N PRO A 223 6.57 -11.13 27.65
CA PRO A 223 7.07 -12.14 26.73
C PRO A 223 6.95 -11.72 25.25
N ASP A 224 7.81 -12.25 24.38
CA ASP A 224 7.84 -11.87 22.95
C ASP A 224 6.53 -12.17 22.21
N ASP A 225 5.87 -13.28 22.52
CA ASP A 225 4.56 -13.67 21.98
C ASP A 225 3.46 -12.71 22.45
N ALA A 226 3.52 -12.24 23.70
CA ALA A 226 2.62 -11.21 24.20
C ALA A 226 2.85 -9.85 23.51
N TRP A 227 4.11 -9.45 23.28
CA TRP A 227 4.43 -8.26 22.51
C TRP A 227 3.93 -8.33 21.07
N GLU A 228 4.08 -9.50 20.43
CA GLU A 228 3.54 -9.75 19.09
C GLU A 228 2.01 -9.65 19.07
N ALA A 229 1.32 -10.22 20.07
CA ALA A 229 -0.13 -10.09 20.21
C ALA A 229 -0.56 -8.62 20.37
N VAL A 230 0.14 -7.83 21.19
CA VAL A 230 -0.14 -6.39 21.39
C VAL A 230 0.05 -5.61 20.10
N ILE A 231 1.18 -5.77 19.42
CA ILE A 231 1.48 -5.03 18.18
C ILE A 231 0.50 -5.39 17.07
N THR A 232 0.21 -6.67 16.91
CA THR A 232 -0.78 -7.15 15.93
C THR A 232 -2.17 -6.59 16.25
N THR A 233 -2.58 -6.63 17.52
CA THR A 233 -3.87 -6.07 17.99
C THR A 233 -3.99 -4.60 17.65
N LEU A 234 -2.99 -3.78 18.00
CA LEU A 234 -3.02 -2.33 17.81
C LEU A 234 -3.08 -1.95 16.33
N ASN A 235 -2.24 -2.58 15.49
CA ASN A 235 -2.21 -2.29 14.06
C ASN A 235 -3.47 -2.77 13.34
N LEU A 236 -3.96 -3.98 13.63
CA LEU A 236 -5.20 -4.48 13.05
C LEU A 236 -6.40 -3.63 13.50
N PHE A 237 -6.49 -3.32 14.80
CA PHE A 237 -7.52 -2.44 15.33
C PHE A 237 -7.54 -1.09 14.61
N ALA A 238 -6.38 -0.44 14.48
CA ALA A 238 -6.26 0.84 13.78
C ALA A 238 -6.71 0.76 12.32
N ALA A 239 -6.24 -0.25 11.58
CA ALA A 239 -6.60 -0.46 10.18
C ALA A 239 -8.13 -0.65 10.02
N LEU A 240 -8.74 -1.49 10.86
CA LEU A 240 -10.19 -1.74 10.83
C LEU A 240 -11.00 -0.53 11.29
N ALA A 241 -10.53 0.19 12.30
CA ALA A 241 -11.17 1.42 12.77
C ALA A 241 -11.17 2.48 11.66
N LEU A 242 -10.05 2.67 10.94
CA LEU A 242 -9.95 3.54 9.76
C LEU A 242 -10.85 3.07 8.62
N ALA A 243 -10.84 1.77 8.31
CA ALA A 243 -11.69 1.14 7.29
C ALA A 243 -13.20 1.31 7.59
N SER A 244 -13.58 1.45 8.86
CA SER A 244 -14.96 1.68 9.29
C SER A 244 -15.42 3.15 9.19
N LEU A 245 -14.49 4.10 9.06
CA LEU A 245 -14.82 5.54 9.03
C LEU A 245 -15.60 5.96 7.77
N PRO A 246 -15.28 5.52 6.54
CA PRO A 246 -16.03 5.93 5.34
C PRO A 246 -17.38 5.20 5.22
N VAL A 247 -17.65 4.18 6.04
CA VAL A 247 -18.83 3.31 5.92
C VAL A 247 -20.05 3.91 6.63
N ARG A 248 -21.15 4.09 5.90
CA ARG A 248 -22.43 4.61 6.38
C ARG A 248 -23.15 3.59 7.29
N ARG A 249 -24.17 4.05 8.02
CA ARG A 249 -24.95 3.22 8.96
C ARG A 249 -25.69 2.03 8.31
N PRO A 250 -26.33 2.14 7.12
CA PRO A 250 -27.09 1.03 6.54
C PRO A 250 -26.22 -0.04 5.85
N ALA A 251 -24.90 0.17 5.80
CA ALA A 251 -23.99 -0.81 5.21
C ALA A 251 -23.78 -2.00 6.16
N PRO A 252 -23.50 -3.21 5.64
CA PRO A 252 -23.14 -4.36 6.45
C PRO A 252 -21.69 -4.24 6.96
N ARG A 253 -21.45 -3.29 7.88
CA ARG A 253 -20.11 -2.90 8.38
C ARG A 253 -19.28 -4.09 8.83
N VAL A 254 -19.86 -4.98 9.62
CA VAL A 254 -19.17 -6.18 10.13
C VAL A 254 -18.69 -7.06 8.99
N ARG A 255 -19.56 -7.37 8.02
CA ARG A 255 -19.18 -8.21 6.86
C ARG A 255 -18.08 -7.57 6.02
N LEU A 256 -18.14 -6.25 5.82
CA LEU A 256 -17.10 -5.52 5.08
C LEU A 256 -15.74 -5.56 5.79
N LEU A 257 -15.73 -5.42 7.12
CA LEU A 257 -14.49 -5.51 7.90
C LEU A 257 -13.92 -6.93 7.90
N LEU A 258 -14.77 -7.95 8.08
CA LEU A 258 -14.33 -9.35 8.01
C LEU A 258 -13.78 -9.69 6.62
N LEU A 259 -14.45 -9.25 5.55
CA LEU A 259 -13.94 -9.41 4.18
C LEU A 259 -12.59 -8.72 4.00
N PHE A 260 -12.41 -7.52 4.56
CA PHE A 260 -11.13 -6.81 4.51
C PHE A 260 -10.01 -7.57 5.24
N ILE A 261 -10.30 -8.20 6.38
CA ILE A 261 -9.35 -9.08 7.08
C ILE A 261 -8.99 -10.27 6.19
N VAL A 262 -9.97 -10.99 5.66
CA VAL A 262 -9.75 -12.15 4.80
C VAL A 262 -8.89 -11.78 3.59
N ILE A 263 -9.22 -10.69 2.89
CA ILE A 263 -8.41 -10.19 1.77
C ILE A 263 -6.98 -9.91 2.22
N THR A 264 -6.80 -9.26 3.37
CA THR A 264 -5.46 -8.95 3.90
C THR A 264 -4.67 -10.22 4.18
N LEU A 265 -5.27 -11.22 4.82
CA LEU A 265 -4.59 -12.47 5.14
C LEU A 265 -4.27 -13.27 3.87
N CYS A 266 -5.14 -13.26 2.86
CA CYS A 266 -4.84 -13.86 1.56
C CYS A 266 -3.67 -13.15 0.85
N VAL A 267 -3.65 -11.81 0.87
CA VAL A 267 -2.54 -11.02 0.33
C VAL A 267 -1.25 -11.32 1.08
N LYS A 268 -1.29 -11.38 2.42
CA LYS A 268 -0.14 -11.70 3.26
C LYS A 268 0.39 -13.10 2.96
N ALA A 269 -0.46 -14.12 3.01
CA ALA A 269 -0.09 -15.51 2.77
C ALA A 269 0.44 -15.72 1.35
N GLY A 270 -0.21 -15.15 0.34
CA GLY A 270 0.25 -15.19 -1.04
C GLY A 270 1.59 -14.49 -1.23
N ALA A 271 1.79 -13.32 -0.60
CA ALA A 271 3.06 -12.61 -0.65
C ALA A 271 4.18 -13.40 0.02
N THR A 272 3.94 -13.98 1.20
CA THR A 272 4.92 -14.84 1.89
C THR A 272 5.26 -16.05 1.02
N PHE A 273 4.25 -16.76 0.49
CA PHE A 273 4.46 -17.94 -0.36
C PHE A 273 5.32 -17.63 -1.59
N LEU A 274 5.02 -16.53 -2.29
CA LEU A 274 5.77 -16.13 -3.48
C LEU A 274 7.22 -15.74 -3.16
N GLN A 275 7.45 -15.18 -1.97
CA GLN A 275 8.75 -14.70 -1.51
C GLN A 275 9.56 -15.77 -0.75
N SER A 276 8.97 -16.90 -0.39
CA SER A 276 9.60 -18.01 0.34
C SER A 276 10.41 -18.91 -0.58
N GLN A 277 11.57 -19.40 -0.10
CA GLN A 277 12.36 -20.42 -0.80
C GLN A 277 11.73 -21.80 -0.70
N SER A 278 11.24 -22.16 0.48
CA SER A 278 10.63 -23.45 0.79
C SER A 278 9.12 -23.52 0.50
N GLY A 279 8.49 -22.41 0.12
CA GLY A 279 7.06 -22.33 -0.17
C GLY A 279 6.18 -22.19 1.09
N LEU A 280 6.72 -21.62 2.17
CA LEU A 280 5.97 -21.30 3.38
C LEU A 280 4.99 -20.15 3.14
N ALA A 281 3.76 -20.30 3.62
CA ALA A 281 2.70 -19.28 3.49
C ALA A 281 2.25 -18.69 4.83
N PHE A 282 2.55 -19.35 5.95
CA PHE A 282 1.99 -19.07 7.28
C PHE A 282 3.06 -19.01 8.38
N ASP A 283 4.32 -18.80 8.03
CA ASP A 283 5.43 -18.57 8.97
C ASP A 283 5.16 -17.41 9.95
N TRP A 284 4.38 -16.42 9.53
CA TRP A 284 3.91 -15.28 10.31
C TRP A 284 2.75 -15.61 11.28
N ALA A 285 2.14 -16.79 11.21
CA ALA A 285 0.98 -17.19 12.02
C ALA A 285 1.40 -17.77 13.37
N THR A 286 2.26 -17.06 14.11
CA THR A 286 2.71 -17.43 15.46
C THR A 286 1.53 -17.40 16.45
N PRO A 287 1.65 -18.06 17.63
CA PRO A 287 0.62 -17.98 18.67
C PRO A 287 0.27 -16.53 19.06
N GLY A 288 1.29 -15.68 19.23
CA GLY A 288 1.10 -14.25 19.53
C GLY A 288 0.35 -13.51 18.42
N ALA A 289 0.74 -13.75 17.16
CA ALA A 289 0.06 -13.15 16.01
C ALA A 289 -1.41 -13.57 15.92
N LEU A 290 -1.73 -14.85 16.12
CA LEU A 290 -3.10 -15.37 16.11
C LEU A 290 -3.96 -14.76 17.23
N VAL A 291 -3.44 -14.67 18.46
CA VAL A 291 -4.10 -13.99 19.57
C VAL A 291 -4.35 -12.52 19.21
N GLY A 292 -3.35 -11.85 18.64
CA GLY A 292 -3.46 -10.46 18.22
C GLY A 292 -4.49 -10.22 17.11
N LEU A 293 -4.63 -11.15 16.16
CA LEU A 293 -5.69 -11.12 15.14
C LEU A 293 -7.08 -11.17 15.78
N VAL A 294 -7.28 -12.08 16.73
CA VAL A 294 -8.56 -12.23 17.45
C VAL A 294 -8.86 -10.99 18.27
N CYS A 295 -7.92 -10.53 19.10
CA CYS A 295 -8.07 -9.36 19.96
C CYS A 295 -8.30 -8.07 19.15
N GLY A 296 -7.52 -7.84 18.09
CA GLY A 296 -7.68 -6.68 17.21
C GLY A 296 -9.02 -6.65 16.49
N THR A 297 -9.49 -7.81 16.03
CA THR A 297 -10.81 -7.96 15.41
C THR A 297 -11.92 -7.68 16.43
N ALA A 298 -11.87 -8.31 17.60
CA ALA A 298 -12.86 -8.10 18.67
C ALA A 298 -12.93 -6.63 19.10
N ALA A 299 -11.78 -5.99 19.33
CA ALA A 299 -11.70 -4.58 19.68
C ALA A 299 -12.31 -3.67 18.59
N ALA A 300 -12.04 -3.96 17.31
CA ALA A 300 -12.60 -3.18 16.20
C ALA A 300 -14.12 -3.33 16.09
N LEU A 301 -14.65 -4.53 16.30
CA LEU A 301 -16.09 -4.79 16.30
C LEU A 301 -16.80 -4.11 17.47
N LEU A 302 -16.22 -4.13 18.67
CA LEU A 302 -16.73 -3.40 19.83
C LEU A 302 -16.72 -1.88 19.58
N ALA A 303 -15.63 -1.37 18.98
CA ALA A 303 -15.52 0.04 18.65
C ALA A 303 -16.56 0.51 17.63
N LEU A 304 -17.22 -0.37 16.86
CA LEU A 304 -18.33 0.02 15.98
C LEU A 304 -19.52 0.64 16.73
N ARG A 305 -19.66 0.35 18.04
CA ARG A 305 -20.67 0.95 18.92
C ARG A 305 -20.36 2.41 19.26
N LEU A 306 -19.10 2.82 19.14
CA LEU A 306 -18.65 4.16 19.49
C LEU A 306 -18.98 5.17 18.39
N GLN A 307 -18.99 6.44 18.79
CA GLN A 307 -19.12 7.54 17.85
C GLN A 307 -17.91 7.59 16.90
N ARG A 308 -18.15 8.08 15.68
CA ARG A 308 -17.13 8.16 14.63
C ARG A 308 -15.85 8.88 15.07
N ARG A 309 -15.99 9.94 15.89
CA ARG A 309 -14.87 10.72 16.42
C ARG A 309 -14.01 9.89 17.37
N SER A 310 -14.64 9.18 18.30
CA SER A 310 -13.95 8.29 19.25
C SER A 310 -13.21 7.18 18.51
N ARG A 311 -13.83 6.56 17.49
CA ARG A 311 -13.14 5.54 16.68
C ARG A 311 -11.90 6.08 15.95
N ALA A 312 -11.98 7.29 15.40
CA ALA A 312 -10.85 7.93 14.73
C ALA A 312 -9.73 8.29 15.73
N ALA A 313 -10.09 8.79 16.91
CA ALA A 313 -9.14 9.08 17.98
C ALA A 313 -8.45 7.80 18.49
N LEU A 314 -9.21 6.76 18.77
CA LEU A 314 -8.68 5.46 19.19
C LEU A 314 -7.76 4.86 18.12
N ALA A 315 -8.10 4.98 16.83
CA ALA A 315 -7.22 4.56 15.73
C ALA A 315 -5.88 5.31 15.75
N GLY A 316 -5.91 6.64 15.94
CA GLY A 316 -4.70 7.46 16.03
C GLY A 316 -3.83 7.09 17.24
N VAL A 317 -4.46 6.89 18.41
CA VAL A 317 -3.76 6.45 19.63
C VAL A 317 -3.14 5.07 19.42
N ALA A 318 -3.89 4.11 18.88
CA ALA A 318 -3.39 2.77 18.63
C ALA A 318 -2.20 2.76 17.65
N LEU A 319 -2.26 3.53 16.56
CA LEU A 319 -1.13 3.68 15.62
C LEU A 319 0.08 4.32 16.29
N THR A 320 -0.13 5.35 17.11
CA THR A 320 0.97 6.04 17.80
C THR A 320 1.68 5.10 18.77
N ILE A 321 0.92 4.38 19.59
CA ILE A 321 1.45 3.39 20.52
C ILE A 321 2.15 2.26 19.76
N ALA A 322 1.55 1.75 18.68
CA ALA A 322 2.16 0.72 17.85
C ALA A 322 3.49 1.19 17.24
N LEU A 323 3.56 2.41 16.70
CA LEU A 323 4.78 2.96 16.13
C LEU A 323 5.90 3.12 17.16
N VAL A 324 5.56 3.55 18.38
CA VAL A 324 6.53 3.63 19.48
C VAL A 324 7.13 2.25 19.74
N PHE A 325 6.30 1.23 19.97
CA PHE A 325 6.81 -0.10 20.31
C PHE A 325 7.48 -0.82 19.14
N VAL A 326 7.01 -0.65 17.89
CA VAL A 326 7.66 -1.20 16.70
C VAL A 326 9.07 -0.64 16.52
N ASN A 327 9.30 0.63 16.90
CA ASN A 327 10.61 1.26 16.79
C ASN A 327 11.49 1.07 18.03
N LEU A 328 10.93 0.75 19.20
CA LEU A 328 11.69 0.49 20.43
C LEU A 328 12.07 -0.98 20.61
N LEU A 329 11.18 -1.92 20.30
CA LEU A 329 11.41 -3.33 20.62
C LEU A 329 12.51 -3.94 19.74
N PRO A 330 13.34 -4.86 20.29
CA PRO A 330 14.32 -5.62 19.51
C PRO A 330 13.64 -6.49 18.43
N VAL A 331 14.44 -6.99 17.49
CA VAL A 331 13.94 -7.92 16.46
C VAL A 331 13.50 -9.20 17.15
N ASN A 332 12.36 -9.74 16.73
CA ASN A 332 11.83 -11.01 17.24
C ASN A 332 12.75 -12.16 16.82
N PRO A 333 13.17 -13.07 17.72
CA PRO A 333 13.97 -14.25 17.36
C PRO A 333 13.38 -15.11 16.24
N TYR A 334 12.05 -15.22 16.15
CA TYR A 334 11.37 -15.97 15.08
C TYR A 334 11.53 -15.35 13.69
N PHE A 335 11.92 -14.07 13.62
CA PHE A 335 12.07 -13.36 12.35
C PHE A 335 13.32 -13.79 11.57
N ASP A 336 14.34 -14.31 12.25
CA ASP A 336 15.56 -14.77 11.59
C ASP A 336 15.28 -15.96 10.65
N ALA A 337 14.35 -16.83 11.02
CA ALA A 337 13.88 -17.93 10.17
C ALA A 337 13.18 -17.42 8.89
N VAL A 338 12.36 -16.36 9.01
CA VAL A 338 11.70 -15.72 7.86
C VAL A 338 12.74 -15.12 6.92
N LEU A 339 13.78 -14.45 7.45
CA LEU A 339 14.84 -13.85 6.65
C LEU A 339 15.71 -14.90 5.95
N ALA A 340 16.03 -16.01 6.61
CA ALA A 340 16.82 -17.09 6.03
C ALA A 340 16.13 -17.72 4.81
N ASP A 341 14.80 -17.83 4.84
CA ASP A 341 14.00 -18.41 3.76
C ASP A 341 13.60 -17.38 2.67
N TRP A 342 13.93 -16.09 2.84
CA TRP A 342 13.43 -15.02 1.97
C TRP A 342 14.19 -14.88 0.64
N ARG A 343 13.47 -14.90 -0.48
CA ARG A 343 14.00 -14.69 -1.85
C ARG A 343 14.09 -13.19 -2.20
N GLN A 344 15.13 -12.52 -1.71
CA GLN A 344 15.32 -11.08 -1.96
C GLN A 344 15.55 -10.72 -3.44
N GLY A 345 16.36 -11.49 -4.18
CA GLY A 345 16.87 -11.10 -5.50
C GLY A 345 15.84 -11.11 -6.64
N ARG A 346 14.88 -12.06 -6.63
CA ARG A 346 13.92 -12.22 -7.74
C ARG A 346 12.83 -11.14 -7.77
N TYR A 347 12.49 -10.58 -6.61
CA TYR A 347 11.38 -9.65 -6.43
C TYR A 347 11.83 -8.26 -5.96
N LEU A 348 13.08 -7.87 -6.26
CA LEU A 348 13.71 -6.67 -5.70
C LEU A 348 12.84 -5.40 -5.78
N HIS A 349 12.22 -5.11 -6.93
CA HIS A 349 11.37 -3.92 -7.10
C HIS A 349 10.02 -4.04 -6.37
N PHE A 350 9.41 -5.22 -6.42
CA PHE A 350 8.18 -5.51 -5.69
C PHE A 350 8.40 -5.38 -4.17
N ASN A 351 9.51 -5.93 -3.68
CA ASN A 351 9.93 -5.83 -2.28
C ASN A 351 10.22 -4.37 -1.90
N GLY A 352 10.90 -3.61 -2.76
CA GLY A 352 11.16 -2.18 -2.55
C GLY A 352 9.88 -1.35 -2.42
N LEU A 353 8.87 -1.66 -3.23
CA LEU A 353 7.55 -1.03 -3.16
C LEU A 353 6.80 -1.39 -1.88
N ALA A 354 6.71 -2.68 -1.57
CA ALA A 354 6.07 -3.19 -0.37
C ALA A 354 6.75 -2.63 0.88
N HIS A 355 8.08 -2.53 0.87
CA HIS A 355 8.87 -1.95 1.94
C HIS A 355 8.56 -0.47 2.16
N TRP A 356 8.58 0.33 1.08
CA TRP A 356 8.24 1.75 1.16
C TRP A 356 6.82 1.96 1.69
N LEU A 357 5.88 1.14 1.23
CA LEU A 357 4.50 1.22 1.69
C LEU A 357 4.39 0.82 3.17
N ALA A 358 5.07 -0.26 3.59
CA ALA A 358 5.17 -0.67 4.99
C ALA A 358 5.77 0.43 5.87
N TRP A 359 6.72 1.20 5.36
CA TRP A 359 7.32 2.32 6.09
C TRP A 359 6.39 3.51 6.21
N ILE A 360 5.77 3.95 5.13
CA ILE A 360 5.07 5.24 5.07
C ILE A 360 3.62 5.15 5.51
N TRP A 361 2.95 4.02 5.29
CA TRP A 361 1.51 3.88 5.53
C TRP A 361 1.03 4.36 6.92
N PRO A 362 1.62 3.92 8.06
CA PRO A 362 1.12 4.34 9.37
C PRO A 362 1.28 5.84 9.63
N TYR A 363 2.35 6.46 9.11
CA TYR A 363 2.56 7.90 9.20
C TYR A 363 1.57 8.67 8.32
N ALA A 364 1.33 8.20 7.09
CA ALA A 364 0.32 8.78 6.20
C ALA A 364 -1.09 8.71 6.82
N ALA A 365 -1.41 7.63 7.53
CA ALA A 365 -2.66 7.49 8.26
C ALA A 365 -2.78 8.48 9.42
N LEU A 366 -1.71 8.70 10.19
CA LEU A 366 -1.69 9.70 11.25
C LEU A 366 -1.81 11.13 10.72
N VAL A 367 -1.08 11.48 9.65
CA VAL A 367 -1.19 12.79 8.97
C VAL A 367 -2.61 13.02 8.47
N TRP A 368 -3.24 12.00 7.87
CA TRP A 368 -4.62 12.08 7.43
C TRP A 368 -5.60 12.29 8.60
N LEU A 369 -5.40 11.60 9.72
CA LEU A 369 -6.21 11.79 10.93
C LEU A 369 -6.06 13.21 11.50
N ALA A 370 -4.82 13.73 11.56
CA ALA A 370 -4.53 15.08 12.02
C ALA A 370 -5.21 16.14 11.13
N TYR A 371 -5.11 15.98 9.80
CA TYR A 371 -5.81 16.83 8.82
C TYR A 371 -7.32 16.83 9.04
N VAL A 372 -7.93 15.67 9.32
CA VAL A 372 -9.39 15.61 9.60
C VAL A 372 -9.76 16.33 10.90
N VAL A 373 -8.92 16.26 11.93
CA VAL A 373 -9.14 16.98 13.19
C VAL A 373 -9.06 18.49 12.97
N GLU A 374 -8.04 18.96 12.26
CA GLU A 374 -7.86 20.37 11.89
C GLU A 374 -9.08 20.90 11.11
N GLN A 375 -9.51 20.19 10.06
CA GLN A 375 -10.68 20.56 9.27
C GLN A 375 -11.97 20.61 10.11
N ALA A 376 -12.11 19.71 11.08
CA ALA A 376 -13.24 19.72 12.00
C ALA A 376 -13.20 20.91 12.97
N TRP A 377 -12.00 21.34 13.37
CA TRP A 377 -11.78 22.49 14.25
C TRP A 377 -12.04 23.82 13.52
N LEU A 378 -11.50 24.00 12.31
CA LEU A 378 -11.73 25.18 11.46
C LEU A 378 -13.23 25.40 11.19
N LYS A 379 -13.96 24.33 10.87
CA LYS A 379 -15.43 24.39 10.65
C LYS A 379 -16.22 24.78 11.89
N ARG A 380 -15.71 24.55 13.11
CA ARG A 380 -16.35 25.03 14.34
C ARG A 380 -16.11 26.51 14.52
N ARG A 381 -14.89 27.01 14.29
CA ARG A 381 -14.59 28.45 14.41
C ARG A 381 -15.45 29.31 13.49
N VAL A 382 -15.61 28.91 12.23
CA VAL A 382 -16.44 29.64 11.25
C VAL A 382 -17.93 29.68 11.63
N LYS A 383 -18.42 28.76 12.47
CA LYS A 383 -19.81 28.80 12.96
C LYS A 383 -20.02 29.70 14.19
N HIS A 384 -18.93 30.13 14.83
CA HIS A 384 -18.95 30.97 16.02
C HIS A 384 -18.48 32.41 15.75
N THR A 385 -18.10 32.71 14.51
CA THR A 385 -17.97 34.04 13.92
C THR A 385 -19.18 34.30 13.03
#